data_AF-A0A6J0X4T5-F1
#
_entry.id   AF-A0A6J0X4T5-F1
#
_cell.length_a   1.000
_cell.length_b   1.000
_cell.length_c   1.000
_cell.angle_alpha   90.00
_cell.angle_beta   90.00
_cell.angle_gamma   90.00
#
_symmetry.space_group_name_H-M   'P 1'
#
loop_
_entity.id
_entity.type
_entity.pdbx_description
1 polymer ?
#
loop_
_entity_poly.entity_id
_entity_poly.type
_entity_poly.pdbx_seq_one_letter_code
_entity_poly.pdbx_strand_id
1 'polypeptide(L)'
;MEYQSSVENLDEDGYTQLDFSSRNITRRSVVSEKGLCAASSHCRLIAVTLGILCSVMLVIIVVLSTSGIWRSSSGNNLLKSDSFPSRNKDNQSQPTQSSLEDSVIPTKALTTTGVFSSSCPPNWITHEDSCYLFSTLLDSWESSKRRCFQLGSNLLKIDSSKELEFISRQVSSQPDHSFWIGLSRRRTEEPWLWEDGSTLLSNLFQIRSTVTEKDSSHNCVWIHVSDIYDQLCSVHSYSICEKKLSV
;
A
#
# COMPACT_ATOMS: atom_id res chain seq x y z
N MET A 1 -49.20 19.83 32.14
CA MET A 1 -49.86 20.77 31.22
C MET A 1 -49.58 22.15 31.73
N GLU A 2 -48.70 22.89 31.06
CA GLU A 2 -48.93 24.31 30.81
C GLU A 2 -48.05 24.72 29.64
N TYR A 3 -48.76 25.20 28.62
CA TYR A 3 -48.31 25.59 27.31
C TYR A 3 -48.23 27.11 27.37
N GLN A 4 -47.09 27.72 27.03
CA GLN A 4 -47.11 29.14 26.73
C GLN A 4 -46.20 29.48 25.55
N SER A 5 -46.92 29.92 24.53
CA SER A 5 -46.59 30.42 23.21
C SER A 5 -45.30 31.25 23.11
N SER A 6 -44.55 30.86 22.09
CA SER A 6 -43.85 31.68 21.11
C SER A 6 -44.26 33.15 20.96
N VAL A 7 -43.22 33.97 20.77
CA VAL A 7 -43.10 35.13 19.87
C VAL A 7 -43.77 36.44 20.31
N GLU A 8 -42.95 37.36 20.80
CA GLU A 8 -43.09 38.79 20.51
C GLU A 8 -41.73 39.48 20.72
N ASN A 9 -40.99 39.66 19.62
CA ASN A 9 -39.89 40.61 19.46
C ASN A 9 -39.63 40.72 17.95
N LEU A 10 -40.53 41.38 17.24
CA LEU A 10 -40.39 41.72 15.82
C LEU A 10 -40.60 43.23 15.68
N ASP A 11 -39.57 43.91 15.21
CA ASP A 11 -39.68 45.22 14.59
C ASP A 11 -40.07 45.07 13.11
N GLU A 12 -40.70 46.11 12.56
CA GLU A 12 -41.33 46.15 11.22
C GLU A 12 -40.36 45.94 10.03
N ASP A 13 -39.05 45.79 10.28
CA ASP A 13 -38.03 45.64 9.23
C ASP A 13 -37.30 44.27 9.26
N GLY A 14 -37.72 43.33 10.11
CA GLY A 14 -37.31 41.92 10.03
C GLY A 14 -35.85 41.59 10.42
N TYR A 15 -35.24 42.34 11.33
CA TYR A 15 -33.90 42.01 11.87
C TYR A 15 -33.93 41.82 13.39
N THR A 16 -33.28 40.75 13.88
CA THR A 16 -33.16 40.49 15.31
C THR A 16 -32.28 41.53 16.03
N GLN A 17 -32.84 42.21 17.03
CA GLN A 17 -32.12 43.14 17.91
C GLN A 17 -31.36 42.34 18.99
N LEU A 18 -30.02 42.44 19.02
CA LEU A 18 -29.19 41.81 20.05
C LEU A 18 -28.88 42.84 21.15
N ASP A 19 -29.48 42.66 22.33
CA ASP A 19 -29.13 43.39 23.55
C ASP A 19 -27.97 42.68 24.26
N PHE A 20 -26.86 43.39 24.47
CA PHE A 20 -25.71 42.90 25.24
C PHE A 20 -25.45 43.81 26.43
N SER A 21 -26.03 43.45 27.58
CA SER A 21 -25.66 44.00 28.87
C SER A 21 -24.29 43.48 29.30
N SER A 22 -23.31 44.38 29.47
CA SER A 22 -21.94 44.04 29.85
C SER A 22 -21.83 43.67 31.33
N ARG A 23 -21.60 42.38 31.63
CA ARG A 23 -21.01 41.95 32.92
C ARG A 23 -19.49 41.91 32.80
N ASN A 24 -18.82 42.55 33.76
CA ASN A 24 -17.36 42.61 33.90
C ASN A 24 -16.72 41.22 33.84
N ILE A 25 -15.94 40.95 32.79
CA ILE A 25 -15.06 39.79 32.71
C ILE A 25 -13.64 40.28 32.43
N THR A 26 -12.75 39.87 33.31
CA THR A 26 -11.33 40.19 33.40
C THR A 26 -10.61 40.04 32.05
N ARG A 27 -10.02 41.15 31.58
CA ARG A 27 -9.25 41.25 30.33
C ARG A 27 -8.03 40.31 30.39
N ARG A 28 -8.05 39.21 29.63
CA ARG A 28 -6.86 38.41 29.29
C ARG A 28 -6.07 39.16 28.21
N SER A 29 -4.77 39.36 28.42
CA SER A 29 -3.89 40.02 27.46
C SER A 29 -3.81 39.20 26.16
N VAL A 30 -4.28 39.80 25.07
CA VAL A 30 -3.95 39.34 23.71
C VAL A 30 -2.50 39.74 23.46
N VAL A 31 -1.62 38.74 23.42
CA VAL A 31 -0.27 38.90 22.89
C VAL A 31 -0.40 39.23 21.42
N SER A 32 -0.07 40.47 21.07
CA SER A 32 0.12 40.89 19.69
C SER A 32 1.37 40.19 19.17
N GLU A 33 1.19 39.17 18.32
CA GLU A 33 2.23 38.53 17.54
C GLU A 33 2.74 39.55 16.49
N LYS A 34 3.54 40.51 16.97
CA LYS A 34 4.34 41.35 16.09
C LYS A 34 5.47 40.48 15.60
N GLY A 35 5.51 40.28 14.28
CA GLY A 35 6.53 39.49 13.60
C GLY A 35 7.93 39.73 14.17
N LEU A 36 8.55 38.64 14.62
CA LEU A 36 9.99 38.63 14.82
C LEU A 36 10.63 38.83 13.45
N CYS A 37 11.09 40.05 13.20
CA CYS A 37 12.46 40.35 12.75
C CYS A 37 12.56 41.81 12.31
N ALA A 38 12.19 42.73 13.20
CA ALA A 38 12.65 44.12 13.09
C ALA A 38 13.92 44.27 13.95
N ALA A 39 15.06 44.35 13.26
CA ALA A 39 16.38 44.78 13.76
C ALA A 39 17.15 43.82 14.72
N SER A 40 17.44 42.59 14.30
CA SER A 40 18.52 41.78 14.88
C SER A 40 19.50 41.30 13.80
N SER A 41 20.80 41.49 14.03
CA SER A 41 21.90 41.09 13.14
C SER A 41 21.86 39.60 12.79
N HIS A 42 21.37 38.76 13.71
CA HIS A 42 21.24 37.33 13.50
C HIS A 42 20.18 36.95 12.46
N CYS A 43 19.07 37.67 12.37
CA CYS A 43 18.03 37.36 11.39
C CYS A 43 18.48 37.68 9.95
N ARG A 44 19.33 38.72 9.80
CA ARG A 44 20.00 39.03 8.52
C ARG A 44 21.01 37.96 8.13
N LEU A 45 21.81 37.48 9.09
CA LEU A 45 22.75 36.38 8.88
C LEU A 45 22.03 35.11 8.43
N ILE A 46 20.93 34.74 9.08
CA ILE A 46 20.12 33.56 8.70
C ILE A 46 19.52 33.72 7.29
N ALA A 47 18.98 34.89 6.95
CA ALA A 47 18.46 35.14 5.61
C ALA A 47 19.55 35.02 4.54
N VAL A 48 20.76 35.55 4.82
CA VAL A 48 21.92 35.44 3.91
C VAL A 48 22.38 33.99 3.80
N THR A 49 22.47 33.24 4.91
CA THR A 49 22.88 31.83 4.85
C THR A 49 21.89 30.97 4.08
N LEU A 50 20.58 31.16 4.29
CA LEU A 50 19.54 30.48 3.52
C LEU A 50 19.60 30.83 2.03
N GLY A 51 19.85 32.10 1.69
CA GLY A 51 20.01 32.53 0.29
C GLY A 51 21.23 31.90 -0.39
N ILE A 52 22.37 31.82 0.31
CA ILE A 52 23.58 31.15 -0.20
C ILE A 52 23.33 29.65 -0.38
N LEU A 53 22.73 28.98 0.60
CA LEU A 53 22.40 27.56 0.52
C LEU A 53 21.48 27.26 -0.66
N CYS A 54 20.43 28.07 -0.86
CA CYS A 54 19.53 27.92 -2.00
C CYS A 54 20.26 28.10 -3.34
N SER A 55 21.14 29.10 -3.43
CA SER A 55 21.93 29.35 -4.64
C SER A 55 22.86 28.19 -4.98
N VAL A 56 23.53 27.60 -3.97
CA VAL A 56 24.41 26.44 -4.16
C VAL A 56 23.62 25.22 -4.64
N MET A 57 22.44 24.97 -4.05
CA MET A 57 21.58 23.85 -4.45
C MET A 57 21.09 23.99 -5.91
N LEU A 58 20.73 25.20 -6.34
CA LEU A 58 20.34 25.45 -7.72
C LEU A 58 21.49 25.19 -8.70
N VAL A 59 22.71 25.61 -8.37
CA VAL A 59 23.90 25.35 -9.21
C VAL A 59 24.16 23.85 -9.32
N ILE A 60 24.05 23.09 -8.23
CA ILE A 60 24.23 21.63 -8.24
C ILE A 60 23.19 20.97 -9.16
N ILE A 61 21.92 21.37 -9.08
CA ILE A 61 20.85 20.83 -9.95
C ILE A 61 21.15 21.10 -11.42
N VAL A 62 21.57 22.32 -11.77
CA VAL A 62 21.93 22.69 -13.15
C VAL A 62 23.15 21.88 -13.63
N VAL A 63 24.15 21.69 -12.77
CA VAL A 63 25.33 20.87 -13.09
C VAL A 63 24.94 19.41 -13.27
N LEU A 64 24.10 18.83 -12.41
CA LEU A 64 23.60 17.45 -12.56
C LEU A 64 22.73 17.28 -13.79
N SER A 65 21.96 18.30 -14.17
CA SER A 65 21.14 18.28 -15.39
C SER A 65 22.02 18.30 -16.64
N THR A 66 23.06 19.14 -16.66
CA THR A 66 23.99 19.24 -17.79
C THR A 66 24.96 18.05 -17.87
N SER A 67 25.37 17.48 -16.74
CA SER A 67 26.22 16.29 -16.68
C SER A 67 25.43 14.97 -16.84
N GLY A 68 24.16 14.95 -16.45
CA GLY A 68 23.25 13.80 -16.59
C GLY A 68 22.79 13.56 -18.03
N ILE A 69 22.83 14.56 -18.90
CA ILE A 69 22.49 14.43 -20.33
C ILE A 69 23.66 13.82 -21.15
N TRP A 70 24.88 13.77 -20.60
CA TRP A 70 26.06 13.27 -21.33
C TRP A 70 26.50 11.83 -20.97
N ARG A 71 25.72 11.10 -20.16
CA ARG A 71 26.01 9.70 -19.80
C ARG A 71 24.91 8.72 -20.19
N SER A 72 24.30 8.93 -21.35
CA SER A 72 23.46 7.90 -22.00
C SER A 72 23.56 7.99 -23.51
N SER A 73 24.71 7.58 -24.05
CA SER A 73 24.83 7.14 -25.44
C SER A 73 26.14 6.38 -25.61
N SER A 74 26.06 5.05 -25.63
CA SER A 74 27.01 4.20 -26.37
C SER A 74 26.45 2.78 -26.50
N GLY A 75 26.16 2.35 -27.73
CA GLY A 75 26.19 0.94 -28.10
C GLY A 75 24.93 0.35 -28.74
N ASN A 76 24.84 0.49 -30.06
CA ASN A 76 23.88 -0.15 -31.00
C ASN A 76 24.01 -1.71 -31.00
N ASN A 77 23.05 -2.52 -31.44
CA ASN A 77 22.63 -2.81 -32.83
C ASN A 77 21.43 -3.81 -32.75
N LEU A 78 20.29 -3.63 -33.43
CA LEU A 78 19.98 -3.78 -34.87
C LEU A 78 19.75 -5.23 -35.35
N LEU A 79 18.61 -5.41 -36.04
CA LEU A 79 18.18 -6.52 -36.93
C LEU A 79 17.66 -7.79 -36.23
N LYS A 80 16.56 -8.44 -36.63
CA LYS A 80 15.80 -8.42 -37.89
C LYS A 80 14.38 -8.96 -37.66
N SER A 81 13.48 -8.46 -38.50
CA SER A 81 12.11 -8.93 -38.73
C SER A 81 12.03 -10.44 -38.99
N ASP A 82 10.87 -11.06 -38.75
CA ASP A 82 10.00 -11.48 -39.85
C ASP A 82 8.60 -11.86 -39.34
N SER A 83 7.63 -11.60 -40.20
CA SER A 83 6.18 -11.69 -40.01
C SER A 83 5.58 -12.72 -40.97
N PHE A 84 4.39 -13.24 -40.58
CA PHE A 84 3.33 -13.90 -41.39
C PHE A 84 3.35 -15.43 -41.54
N PRO A 85 2.22 -16.10 -41.89
CA PRO A 85 0.81 -15.87 -41.53
C PRO A 85 0.02 -17.16 -41.15
N SER A 86 -1.22 -16.93 -40.70
CA SER A 86 -2.32 -17.89 -40.45
C SER A 86 -2.94 -18.49 -41.74
N ARG A 87 -3.72 -19.59 -41.59
CA ARG A 87 -4.85 -20.14 -42.43
C ARG A 87 -4.71 -21.69 -42.59
N ASN A 88 -5.70 -22.60 -42.48
CA ASN A 88 -7.18 -22.68 -42.50
C ASN A 88 -7.60 -23.92 -41.65
N LYS A 89 -8.67 -23.94 -40.84
CA LYS A 89 -10.09 -24.29 -41.14
C LYS A 89 -10.32 -25.57 -41.96
N ASP A 90 -10.98 -26.57 -41.36
CA ASP A 90 -12.28 -27.12 -41.80
C ASP A 90 -12.88 -28.12 -40.79
N ASN A 91 -14.17 -28.39 -40.96
CA ASN A 91 -15.20 -28.71 -39.97
C ASN A 91 -15.72 -30.18 -40.10
N GLN A 92 -16.19 -30.74 -38.97
CA GLN A 92 -17.48 -31.46 -38.80
C GLN A 92 -17.65 -33.00 -39.07
N SER A 93 -17.99 -33.70 -37.97
CA SER A 93 -18.96 -34.82 -37.75
C SER A 93 -18.82 -36.26 -38.32
N GLN A 94 -18.86 -37.23 -37.36
CA GLN A 94 -19.25 -38.68 -37.31
C GLN A 94 -20.21 -39.27 -38.38
N PRO A 95 -20.46 -40.62 -38.54
CA PRO A 95 -20.36 -41.73 -37.55
C PRO A 95 -19.91 -43.17 -38.01
N THR A 96 -19.53 -44.01 -37.01
CA THR A 96 -19.70 -45.48 -36.78
C THR A 96 -19.40 -46.57 -37.86
N GLN A 97 -18.46 -47.50 -37.59
CA GLN A 97 -18.71 -48.95 -37.31
C GLN A 97 -17.44 -49.84 -37.23
N SER A 98 -17.43 -50.71 -36.20
CA SER A 98 -16.98 -52.13 -36.20
C SER A 98 -15.50 -52.51 -36.43
N SER A 99 -14.85 -53.03 -35.37
CA SER A 99 -14.40 -54.44 -35.25
C SER A 99 -13.10 -54.59 -34.46
N LEU A 100 -13.12 -55.54 -33.52
CA LEU A 100 -12.01 -56.26 -32.88
C LEU A 100 -10.76 -56.42 -33.79
N GLU A 101 -9.55 -56.14 -33.29
CA GLU A 101 -8.66 -57.13 -32.62
C GLU A 101 -7.28 -56.52 -32.25
N ASP A 102 -6.66 -57.16 -31.26
CA ASP A 102 -5.37 -56.92 -30.60
C ASP A 102 -4.23 -56.23 -31.36
N SER A 103 -3.55 -55.31 -30.66
CA SER A 103 -2.08 -55.38 -30.48
C SER A 103 -1.61 -54.35 -29.44
N VAL A 104 -1.06 -54.90 -28.36
CA VAL A 104 -0.47 -54.20 -27.22
C VAL A 104 0.82 -53.48 -27.62
N ILE A 105 0.83 -52.14 -27.53
CA ILE A 105 2.03 -51.34 -27.28
C ILE A 105 1.65 -50.29 -26.23
N PRO A 106 2.32 -50.19 -25.07
CA PRO A 106 2.00 -49.18 -24.09
C PRO A 106 2.55 -47.83 -24.57
N THR A 107 1.68 -47.03 -25.19
CA THR A 107 1.95 -45.61 -25.40
C THR A 107 2.10 -44.97 -24.02
N LYS A 108 3.32 -44.54 -23.69
CA LYS A 108 3.59 -43.69 -22.53
C LYS A 108 2.59 -42.54 -22.54
N ALA A 109 1.59 -42.62 -21.66
CA ALA A 109 0.85 -41.44 -21.25
C ALA A 109 1.91 -40.47 -20.73
N LEU A 110 2.00 -39.29 -21.34
CA LEU A 110 2.65 -38.16 -20.72
C LEU A 110 1.74 -37.75 -19.56
N THR A 111 1.79 -38.51 -18.47
CA THR A 111 1.44 -38.01 -17.16
C THR A 111 2.40 -36.85 -16.94
N THR A 112 1.93 -35.63 -17.23
CA THR A 112 2.41 -34.44 -16.53
C THR A 112 2.03 -34.64 -15.07
N THR A 113 2.80 -35.50 -14.41
CA THR A 113 3.02 -35.42 -12.98
C THR A 113 3.47 -34.00 -12.78
N GLY A 114 2.59 -33.15 -12.25
CA GLY A 114 2.97 -31.83 -11.78
C GLY A 114 4.14 -32.06 -10.85
N VAL A 115 5.34 -31.76 -11.34
CA VAL A 115 6.51 -31.67 -10.47
C VAL A 115 6.11 -30.57 -9.52
N PHE A 116 5.76 -30.94 -8.29
CA PHE A 116 5.73 -30.00 -7.18
C PHE A 116 7.15 -29.47 -7.11
N SER A 117 7.40 -28.35 -7.80
CA SER A 117 8.69 -27.71 -7.73
C SER A 117 8.81 -27.23 -6.30
N SER A 118 9.71 -27.85 -5.55
CA SER A 118 10.11 -27.44 -4.19
C SER A 118 10.83 -26.09 -4.18
N SER A 119 10.78 -25.35 -5.28
CA SER A 119 11.44 -24.07 -5.47
C SER A 119 10.39 -23.00 -5.73
N CYS A 120 10.69 -21.79 -5.29
CA CYS A 120 9.80 -20.65 -5.48
C CYS A 120 9.64 -20.29 -6.95
N PRO A 121 8.46 -19.76 -7.35
CA PRO A 121 8.28 -19.26 -8.71
C PRO A 121 9.29 -18.15 -9.04
N PRO A 122 9.56 -17.90 -10.34
CA PRO A 122 10.44 -16.81 -10.74
C PRO A 122 10.00 -15.47 -10.14
N ASN A 123 10.96 -14.65 -9.70
CA ASN A 123 10.77 -13.35 -9.06
C ASN A 123 10.16 -13.38 -7.63
N TRP A 124 10.05 -14.57 -7.02
CA TRP A 124 9.72 -14.70 -5.61
C TRP A 124 11.00 -14.90 -4.80
N ILE A 125 11.02 -14.35 -3.60
CA ILE A 125 12.13 -14.49 -2.65
C ILE A 125 11.87 -15.74 -1.81
N THR A 126 12.83 -16.65 -1.73
CA THR A 126 12.75 -17.81 -0.83
C THR A 126 13.28 -17.45 0.54
N HIS A 127 12.54 -17.79 1.59
CA HIS A 127 13.00 -17.75 2.97
C HIS A 127 12.34 -18.88 3.77
N GLU A 128 13.16 -19.71 4.41
CA GLU A 128 12.71 -20.95 5.05
C GLU A 128 11.80 -21.77 4.10
N ASP A 129 10.62 -22.18 4.57
CA ASP A 129 9.68 -23.03 3.82
C ASP A 129 8.61 -22.19 3.07
N SER A 130 8.92 -20.92 2.78
CA SER A 130 8.01 -19.96 2.16
C SER A 130 8.63 -19.21 0.98
N CYS A 131 7.76 -18.78 0.08
CA CYS A 131 8.03 -17.89 -1.03
C CYS A 131 7.31 -16.57 -0.83
N TYR A 132 7.99 -15.44 -1.06
CA TYR A 132 7.46 -14.11 -0.86
C TYR A 132 7.53 -13.27 -2.14
N LEU A 133 6.45 -12.58 -2.47
CA LEU A 133 6.40 -11.62 -3.58
C LEU A 133 6.03 -10.24 -3.06
N PHE A 134 6.93 -9.29 -3.24
CA PHE A 134 6.67 -7.88 -2.99
C PHE A 134 6.05 -7.28 -4.26
N SER A 135 4.74 -7.04 -4.21
CA SER A 135 3.98 -6.47 -5.33
C SER A 135 4.51 -5.08 -5.67
N THR A 136 4.66 -4.80 -6.96
CA THR A 136 4.96 -3.46 -7.48
C THR A 136 3.70 -2.67 -7.83
N LEU A 137 2.51 -3.24 -7.60
CA LEU A 137 1.22 -2.61 -7.83
C LEU A 137 0.67 -1.98 -6.55
N LEU A 138 0.12 -0.76 -6.68
CA LEU A 138 -0.53 -0.01 -5.62
C LEU A 138 -2.04 -0.23 -5.65
N ASP A 139 -2.59 -0.72 -4.55
CA ASP A 139 -3.99 -1.15 -4.52
C ASP A 139 -4.57 -1.17 -3.11
N SER A 140 -5.91 -1.27 -3.03
CA SER A 140 -6.60 -1.53 -1.77
C SER A 140 -6.21 -2.89 -1.18
N TRP A 141 -6.42 -3.05 0.13
CA TRP A 141 -6.14 -4.31 0.83
C TRP A 141 -6.89 -5.49 0.19
N GLU A 142 -8.20 -5.31 -0.07
CA GLU A 142 -9.05 -6.34 -0.68
C GLU A 142 -8.63 -6.72 -2.11
N SER A 143 -8.19 -5.74 -2.91
CA SER A 143 -7.68 -6.03 -4.26
C SER A 143 -6.33 -6.74 -4.21
N SER A 144 -5.49 -6.41 -3.23
CA SER A 144 -4.20 -7.08 -2.97
C SER A 144 -4.39 -8.53 -2.55
N LYS A 145 -5.32 -8.79 -1.63
CA LYS A 145 -5.77 -10.13 -1.26
C LYS A 145 -6.17 -10.95 -2.47
N ARG A 146 -7.04 -10.39 -3.33
CA ARG A 146 -7.50 -11.07 -4.55
C ARG A 146 -6.35 -11.40 -5.50
N ARG A 147 -5.37 -10.51 -5.65
CA ARG A 147 -4.19 -10.77 -6.51
C ARG A 147 -3.30 -11.86 -5.94
N CYS A 148 -3.00 -11.85 -4.65
CA CYS A 148 -2.24 -12.94 -4.03
C CYS A 148 -2.99 -14.28 -4.23
N PHE A 149 -4.30 -14.30 -4.02
CA PHE A 149 -5.11 -15.48 -4.28
C PHE A 149 -5.02 -15.99 -5.74
N GLN A 150 -5.08 -15.08 -6.72
CA GLN A 150 -4.93 -15.42 -8.14
C GLN A 150 -3.55 -16.00 -8.49
N LEU A 151 -2.52 -15.69 -7.70
CA LEU A 151 -1.17 -16.27 -7.82
C LEU A 151 -1.01 -17.61 -7.08
N GLY A 152 -2.10 -18.13 -6.50
CA GLY A 152 -2.07 -19.35 -5.68
C GLY A 152 -1.29 -19.15 -4.39
N SER A 153 -1.43 -17.98 -3.79
CA SER A 153 -0.79 -17.55 -2.54
C SER A 153 -1.80 -16.78 -1.68
N ASN A 154 -1.37 -16.30 -0.51
CA ASN A 154 -2.18 -15.43 0.37
C ASN A 154 -1.46 -14.10 0.58
N LEU A 155 -2.12 -13.10 1.16
CA LEU A 155 -1.35 -12.00 1.73
C LEU A 155 -0.47 -12.52 2.86
N LEU A 156 0.68 -11.88 3.06
CA LEU A 156 1.68 -12.27 4.05
C LEU A 156 1.04 -12.54 5.41
N LYS A 157 1.27 -13.74 5.94
CA LYS A 157 1.04 -14.06 7.34
C LYS A 157 2.39 -14.06 8.04
N ILE A 158 2.46 -13.46 9.22
CA ILE A 158 3.69 -13.51 10.03
C ILE A 158 3.44 -14.52 11.14
N ASP A 159 4.06 -15.69 11.03
CA ASP A 159 3.90 -16.81 11.96
C ASP A 159 5.02 -16.85 13.01
N SER A 160 6.17 -16.21 12.76
CA SER A 160 7.33 -16.26 13.67
C SER A 160 8.13 -14.96 13.75
N SER A 161 8.91 -14.81 14.82
CA SER A 161 9.81 -13.66 14.98
C SER A 161 10.93 -13.62 13.93
N LYS A 162 11.37 -14.79 13.44
CA LYS A 162 12.39 -14.88 12.37
C LYS A 162 11.82 -14.36 11.04
N GLU A 163 10.60 -14.75 10.73
CA GLU A 163 9.88 -14.25 9.56
C GLU A 163 9.66 -12.74 9.66
N LEU A 164 9.23 -12.24 10.83
CA LEU A 164 9.09 -10.80 11.07
C LEU A 164 10.42 -10.06 10.83
N GLU A 165 11.54 -10.59 11.31
CA GLU A 165 12.87 -10.01 11.12
C GLU A 165 13.27 -9.98 9.63
N PHE A 166 13.04 -11.07 8.91
CA PHE A 166 13.27 -11.14 7.46
C PHE A 166 12.44 -10.11 6.70
N ILE A 167 11.13 -10.06 6.95
CA ILE A 167 10.22 -9.11 6.30
C ILE A 167 10.60 -7.66 6.62
N SER A 168 10.91 -7.36 7.89
CA SER A 168 11.32 -6.02 8.31
C SER A 168 12.57 -5.54 7.58
N ARG A 169 13.55 -6.43 7.34
CA ARG A 169 14.76 -6.09 6.55
C ARG A 169 14.43 -5.79 5.10
N GLN A 170 13.57 -6.60 4.47
CA GLN A 170 13.15 -6.36 3.08
C GLN A 170 12.39 -5.04 2.94
N VAL A 171 11.45 -4.76 3.85
CA VAL A 171 10.65 -3.53 3.84
C VAL A 171 11.52 -2.30 4.14
N SER A 172 12.46 -2.40 5.09
CA SER A 172 13.38 -1.29 5.43
C SER A 172 14.31 -0.90 4.27
N SER A 173 14.54 -1.78 3.29
CA SER A 173 15.27 -1.43 2.06
C SER A 173 14.46 -0.57 1.08
N GLN A 174 13.16 -0.41 1.35
CA GLN A 174 12.21 0.38 0.57
C GLN A 174 11.46 1.36 1.49
N PRO A 175 12.16 2.35 2.08
CA PRO A 175 11.61 3.18 3.16
C PRO A 175 10.43 4.06 2.73
N ASP A 176 10.27 4.33 1.43
CA ASP A 176 9.16 5.12 0.89
C ASP A 176 7.90 4.28 0.66
N HIS A 177 7.95 2.95 0.87
CA HIS A 177 6.89 2.02 0.54
C HIS A 177 6.25 1.42 1.80
N SER A 178 4.91 1.33 1.78
CA SER A 178 4.13 0.58 2.77
C SER A 178 3.52 -0.65 2.11
N PHE A 179 3.48 -1.76 2.84
CA PHE A 179 3.04 -3.05 2.30
C PHE A 179 1.89 -3.64 3.11
N TRP A 180 0.76 -3.89 2.45
CA TRP A 180 -0.33 -4.68 3.00
C TRP A 180 0.13 -6.08 3.39
N ILE A 181 -0.31 -6.53 4.56
CA ILE A 181 -0.18 -7.89 5.06
C ILE A 181 -1.57 -8.51 5.30
N GLY A 182 -1.65 -9.81 5.52
CA GLY A 182 -2.92 -10.55 5.60
C GLY A 182 -3.74 -10.33 6.88
N LEU A 183 -3.33 -9.39 7.74
CA LEU A 183 -3.99 -9.13 9.02
C LEU A 183 -5.08 -8.06 8.86
N SER A 184 -6.28 -8.37 9.33
CA SER A 184 -7.43 -7.47 9.28
C SER A 184 -8.42 -7.74 10.43
N ARG A 185 -9.42 -6.87 10.61
CA ARG A 185 -10.56 -7.08 11.52
C ARG A 185 -11.82 -6.54 10.89
N ARG A 186 -13.00 -7.05 11.27
CA ARG A 186 -14.27 -6.58 10.71
C ARG A 186 -14.69 -5.21 11.26
N ARG A 187 -14.42 -4.99 12.55
CA ARG A 187 -14.77 -3.79 13.32
C ARG A 187 -13.68 -3.51 14.35
N THR A 188 -13.61 -2.28 14.85
CA THR A 188 -12.56 -1.83 15.78
C THR A 188 -12.52 -2.65 17.07
N GLU A 189 -13.67 -3.12 17.54
CA GLU A 189 -13.82 -3.90 18.77
C GLU A 189 -13.54 -5.40 18.57
N GLU A 190 -13.43 -5.85 17.32
CA GLU A 190 -13.18 -7.25 16.99
C GLU A 190 -11.67 -7.57 16.95
N PRO A 191 -11.29 -8.83 17.24
CA PRO A 191 -9.90 -9.23 17.23
C PRO A 191 -9.29 -9.15 15.82
N TRP A 192 -7.98 -8.96 15.77
CA TRP A 192 -7.20 -9.07 14.54
C TRP A 192 -7.08 -10.54 14.12
N LEU A 193 -7.42 -10.81 12.86
CA LEU A 193 -7.43 -12.13 12.25
C LEU A 193 -6.58 -12.14 10.99
N TRP A 194 -5.83 -13.23 10.81
CA TRP A 194 -5.17 -13.56 9.56
C TRP A 194 -6.16 -14.14 8.55
N GLU A 195 -5.75 -14.26 7.29
CA GLU A 195 -6.64 -14.76 6.22
C GLU A 195 -7.10 -16.21 6.42
N ASP A 196 -6.36 -17.00 7.19
CA ASP A 196 -6.71 -18.37 7.58
C ASP A 196 -7.64 -18.44 8.81
N GLY A 197 -8.02 -17.28 9.37
CA GLY A 197 -8.87 -17.15 10.54
C GLY A 197 -8.14 -17.28 11.88
N SER A 198 -6.81 -17.49 11.89
CA SER A 198 -6.06 -17.52 13.14
C SER A 198 -5.90 -16.10 13.72
N THR A 199 -5.86 -16.00 15.05
CA THR A 199 -5.68 -14.71 15.74
C THR A 199 -4.20 -14.29 15.77
N LEU A 200 -3.93 -12.99 15.83
CA LEU A 200 -2.58 -12.48 16.12
C LEU A 200 -2.10 -12.93 17.52
N LEU A 201 -0.87 -13.45 17.59
CA LEU A 201 -0.21 -13.78 18.85
C LEU A 201 0.27 -12.50 19.56
N SER A 202 -0.13 -12.30 20.82
CA SER A 202 0.13 -11.06 21.57
C SER A 202 1.60 -10.68 21.76
N ASN A 203 2.52 -11.63 21.63
CA ASN A 203 3.97 -11.45 21.81
C ASN A 203 4.75 -11.31 20.49
N LEU A 204 4.08 -11.34 19.34
CA LEU A 204 4.76 -11.33 18.05
C LEU A 204 5.15 -9.92 17.59
N PHE A 205 4.17 -9.00 17.60
CA PHE A 205 4.37 -7.56 17.35
C PHE A 205 3.17 -6.75 17.86
N GLN A 206 3.33 -5.43 17.94
CA GLN A 206 2.25 -4.50 18.26
C GLN A 206 1.83 -3.73 17.01
N ILE A 207 0.53 -3.50 16.89
CA ILE A 207 -0.05 -2.69 15.81
C ILE A 207 -0.21 -1.27 16.35
N ARG A 208 0.44 -0.30 15.69
CA ARG A 208 0.31 1.12 16.01
C ARG A 208 -0.92 1.68 15.31
N SER A 209 -1.72 2.45 16.05
CA SER A 209 -2.91 3.06 15.46
C SER A 209 -2.56 4.35 14.72
N THR A 210 -3.08 4.50 13.50
CA THR A 210 -3.01 5.73 12.68
C THR A 210 -4.33 6.50 12.70
N VAL A 211 -5.31 6.03 13.48
CA VAL A 211 -6.61 6.68 13.67
C VAL A 211 -6.43 8.04 14.33
N THR A 212 -6.72 9.11 13.58
CA THR A 212 -6.79 10.47 14.12
C THR A 212 -8.21 10.84 14.58
N GLU A 213 -9.23 10.14 14.10
CA GLU A 213 -10.64 10.40 14.36
C GLU A 213 -11.41 9.14 14.75
N LYS A 214 -12.23 9.23 15.80
CA LYS A 214 -12.95 8.09 16.43
C LYS A 214 -13.81 7.24 15.48
N ASP A 215 -14.20 7.75 14.31
CA ASP A 215 -15.09 7.07 13.36
C ASP A 215 -14.39 6.43 12.16
N SER A 216 -13.06 6.56 12.04
CA SER A 216 -12.31 5.95 10.94
C SER A 216 -11.99 4.49 11.26
N SER A 217 -12.59 3.57 10.50
CA SER A 217 -12.46 2.12 10.68
C SER A 217 -11.15 1.60 10.07
N HIS A 218 -10.03 1.89 10.74
CA HIS A 218 -8.72 1.36 10.38
C HIS A 218 -8.67 -0.12 10.75
N ASN A 219 -9.00 -0.94 9.76
CA ASN A 219 -9.32 -2.36 9.93
C ASN A 219 -8.40 -3.29 9.13
N CYS A 220 -7.45 -2.72 8.40
CA CYS A 220 -6.44 -3.46 7.64
C CYS A 220 -5.06 -3.05 8.12
N VAL A 221 -4.08 -3.92 7.91
CA VAL A 221 -2.73 -3.72 8.47
C VAL A 221 -1.70 -3.72 7.36
N TRP A 222 -0.79 -2.75 7.44
CA TRP A 222 0.42 -2.71 6.62
C TRP A 222 1.67 -2.66 7.50
N ILE A 223 2.80 -2.95 6.88
CA ILE A 223 4.13 -2.72 7.45
C ILE A 223 4.82 -1.60 6.68
N HIS A 224 5.47 -0.69 7.39
CA HIS A 224 6.23 0.43 6.86
C HIS A 224 7.57 0.52 7.61
N VAL A 225 8.67 0.43 6.87
CA VAL A 225 10.03 0.26 7.43
C VAL A 225 10.08 -0.98 8.35
N SER A 226 10.05 -0.78 9.67
CA SER A 226 10.09 -1.84 10.69
C SER A 226 8.84 -1.85 11.57
N ASP A 227 7.89 -0.96 11.31
CA ASP A 227 6.74 -0.71 12.16
C ASP A 227 5.44 -1.16 11.47
N ILE A 228 4.51 -1.68 12.26
CA ILE A 228 3.24 -2.22 11.80
C ILE A 228 2.13 -1.30 12.25
N TYR A 229 1.25 -0.95 11.32
CA TYR A 229 0.20 0.04 11.55
C TYR A 229 -1.16 -0.45 11.06
N ASP A 230 -2.22 -0.06 11.76
CA ASP A 230 -3.57 -0.12 11.20
C ASP A 230 -3.75 0.99 10.14
N GLN A 231 -4.66 0.76 9.20
CA GLN A 231 -4.98 1.71 8.14
C GLN A 231 -6.36 1.43 7.54
N LEU A 232 -6.94 2.45 6.89
CA LEU A 232 -8.11 2.33 6.03
C LEU A 232 -7.84 1.36 4.88
N CYS A 233 -8.65 0.30 4.79
CA CYS A 233 -8.51 -0.76 3.79
C CYS A 233 -8.60 -0.28 2.33
N SER A 234 -9.19 0.90 2.09
CA SER A 234 -9.35 1.52 0.77
C SER A 234 -8.10 2.27 0.29
N VAL A 235 -7.13 2.54 1.17
CA VAL A 235 -5.87 3.19 0.79
C VAL A 235 -5.12 2.30 -0.21
N HIS A 236 -4.51 2.93 -1.20
CA HIS A 236 -3.72 2.21 -2.20
C HIS A 236 -2.28 2.09 -1.69
N SER A 237 -1.82 0.85 -1.57
CA SER A 237 -0.47 0.54 -1.09
C SER A 237 0.05 -0.70 -1.81
N TYR A 238 1.36 -0.95 -1.71
CA TYR A 238 1.95 -2.21 -2.13
C TYR A 238 1.50 -3.34 -1.22
N SER A 239 1.82 -4.58 -1.58
CA SER A 239 1.44 -5.75 -0.78
C SER A 239 2.53 -6.81 -0.81
N ILE A 240 2.57 -7.65 0.22
CA ILE A 240 3.43 -8.84 0.23
C ILE A 240 2.53 -10.06 0.12
N CYS A 241 2.76 -10.87 -0.90
CA CYS A 241 2.13 -12.19 -1.03
C CYS A 241 3.06 -13.27 -0.49
N GLU A 242 2.49 -14.29 0.15
CA GLU A 242 3.22 -15.43 0.69
C GLU A 242 2.62 -16.76 0.21
N LYS A 243 3.49 -17.67 -0.20
CA LYS A 243 3.15 -19.04 -0.59
C LYS A 243 4.05 -20.04 0.15
N LYS A 244 3.45 -20.91 0.96
CA LYS A 244 4.15 -22.02 1.62
C LYS A 244 4.60 -23.04 0.56
N LEU A 245 5.84 -23.53 0.67
CA LEU A 245 6.34 -24.64 -0.13
C LEU A 245 5.69 -25.94 0.34
N SER A 246 5.25 -26.77 -0.61
CA SER A 246 4.76 -28.12 -0.30
C SER A 246 5.98 -28.99 -0.03
N VAL A 247 6.28 -29.25 1.24
CA VAL A 247 7.31 -30.21 1.66
C VAL A 247 6.74 -31.62 1.66
#